data_AF-A0A7W1YAU9-F1
#
_entry.id   AF-A0A7W1YAU9-F1
#
_cell.length_a   1.000
_cell.length_b   1.000
_cell.length_c   1.000
_cell.angle_alpha   90.00
_cell.angle_beta   90.00
_cell.angle_gamma   90.00
#
_symmetry.space_group_name_H-M   'P 1'
#
loop_
_entity.id
_entity.type
_entity.pdbx_description
1 polymer ?
#
loop_
_entity_poly.entity_id
_entity_poly.type
_entity_poly.pdbx_seq_one_letter_code
_entity_poly.pdbx_strand_id
1 'polypeptide(L)'
;PFHDPQGYQGDDLINQQSLIYTVYSPNPYLVKNGVVLFNGAFGGLTIDTWDPTSNGYFATHDCKFDNTNTLDPECDYNRVRNLLNTNGYTEKQVQAIFYKVANEFPQCDLKHTAGFCSSQATLADAYLVEQYLGRILRYLQKGLPNSNPPVPQRYTNLQQVFFTSRIYGGYAVRPPIQTPNDQVGCQSPEPYAYETGFSIQRATRAQIDSTADIYSGALHFDPNSAQNSDAPWFDWGPYLWANSVNASSNGLNYCDHGSTAPSCLGNGGDVRYGDPLAPNYWGDHVHPTYNAQSKITPVLRNFLLGTLIGPQSYISNWVTWAKP
;
A
#
# COMPACT_ATOMS: atom_id res chain seq x y z
N PRO A 1 2.72 -22.77 2.95
CA PRO A 1 3.52 -22.58 4.18
C PRO A 1 3.78 -21.09 4.38
N PHE A 2 3.20 -20.53 5.45
CA PHE A 2 3.49 -19.15 5.83
C PHE A 2 4.91 -19.08 6.35
N HIS A 3 5.69 -18.16 5.81
CA HIS A 3 6.88 -17.68 6.47
C HIS A 3 6.68 -16.19 6.72
N ASP A 4 6.21 -15.88 7.91
CA ASP A 4 6.54 -14.63 8.57
C ASP A 4 7.91 -14.86 9.23
N PRO A 5 9.02 -14.37 8.65
CA PRO A 5 10.35 -14.72 9.14
C PRO A 5 10.69 -14.04 10.47
N GLN A 6 9.90 -13.06 10.91
CA GLN A 6 10.24 -12.23 12.05
C GLN A 6 8.99 -11.87 12.85
N GLY A 7 8.73 -12.64 13.91
CA GLY A 7 7.97 -12.11 15.03
C GLY A 7 8.72 -10.90 15.59
N TYR A 8 8.31 -9.69 15.21
CA TYR A 8 8.92 -8.46 15.69
C TYR A 8 7.88 -7.42 16.10
N GLN A 9 8.07 -6.98 17.35
CA GLN A 9 7.43 -5.86 18.01
C GLN A 9 8.21 -4.59 17.67
N GLY A 10 7.59 -3.66 16.97
CA GLY A 10 8.15 -2.33 16.74
C GLY A 10 7.05 -1.43 16.23
N ASP A 11 6.51 -0.58 17.13
CA ASP A 11 5.46 0.45 17.03
C ASP A 11 4.15 0.16 16.26
N ASP A 12 4.12 -0.80 15.34
CA ASP A 12 2.94 -1.53 14.86
C ASP A 12 2.65 -2.72 15.80
N LEU A 13 2.44 -2.46 17.09
CA LEU A 13 2.11 -3.49 18.12
C LEU A 13 0.73 -4.15 17.92
N ILE A 14 0.01 -3.80 16.86
CA ILE A 14 -1.23 -4.47 16.50
C ILE A 14 -0.82 -5.77 15.81
N ASN A 15 -1.02 -6.90 16.50
CA ASN A 15 -0.97 -8.23 15.89
C ASN A 15 -1.68 -8.16 14.54
N GLN A 16 -0.91 -8.20 13.44
CA GLN A 16 -1.43 -8.08 12.09
C GLN A 16 -2.27 -9.33 11.80
N GLN A 17 -3.53 -9.35 12.23
CA GLN A 17 -4.55 -10.27 11.74
C GLN A 17 -4.98 -9.85 10.32
N SER A 18 -3.98 -9.52 9.49
CA SER A 18 -4.13 -8.91 8.18
C SER A 18 -4.86 -9.86 7.24
N LEU A 19 -5.30 -9.32 6.09
CA LEU A 19 -5.77 -10.10 4.94
C LEU A 19 -4.97 -11.39 4.72
N ILE A 20 -3.65 -11.38 4.98
CA ILE A 20 -2.76 -12.54 4.88
C ILE A 20 -3.15 -13.65 5.87
N TYR A 21 -3.42 -13.31 7.13
CA TYR A 21 -3.95 -14.27 8.11
C TYR A 21 -5.31 -14.82 7.62
N THR A 22 -6.23 -13.97 7.16
CA THR A 22 -7.57 -14.42 6.71
C THR A 22 -7.54 -15.27 5.43
N VAL A 23 -6.58 -15.04 4.52
CA VAL A 23 -6.41 -15.81 3.28
C VAL A 23 -5.97 -17.26 3.55
N TYR A 24 -5.26 -17.49 4.65
CA TYR A 24 -4.56 -18.76 4.88
C TYR A 24 -4.80 -19.37 6.28
N SER A 25 -5.53 -18.70 7.18
CA SER A 25 -5.97 -19.26 8.48
C SER A 25 -7.20 -20.18 8.39
N PRO A 26 -8.19 -19.99 7.50
CA PRO A 26 -9.33 -20.90 7.46
C PRO A 26 -8.94 -22.26 6.89
N ASN A 27 -9.57 -23.33 7.40
CA ASN A 27 -9.52 -24.68 6.84
C ASN A 27 -10.82 -24.97 6.07
N PRO A 28 -10.77 -25.21 4.75
CA PRO A 28 -9.59 -25.26 3.89
C PRO A 28 -9.02 -23.87 3.56
N TYR A 29 -7.71 -23.79 3.31
CA TYR A 29 -7.03 -22.56 2.91
C TYR A 29 -7.75 -21.90 1.74
N LEU A 30 -7.91 -20.57 1.77
CA LEU A 30 -8.67 -19.91 0.71
C LEU A 30 -7.92 -20.00 -0.61
N VAL A 31 -6.62 -19.78 -0.66
CA VAL A 31 -5.82 -19.88 -1.90
C VAL A 31 -5.38 -21.33 -2.20
N LYS A 32 -5.46 -21.72 -3.49
CA LYS A 32 -4.98 -23.01 -4.01
C LYS A 32 -3.45 -23.14 -3.89
N ASN A 33 -2.95 -24.36 -4.04
CA ASN A 33 -1.55 -24.65 -4.34
C ASN A 33 -1.08 -23.76 -5.52
N GLY A 34 -0.06 -22.92 -5.30
CA GLY A 34 0.56 -22.09 -6.34
C GLY A 34 0.49 -20.57 -6.14
N VAL A 35 -0.33 -20.07 -5.20
CA VAL A 35 -0.35 -18.63 -4.85
C VAL A 35 0.32 -18.39 -3.51
N VAL A 36 1.29 -17.47 -3.50
CA VAL A 36 2.07 -17.09 -2.32
C VAL A 36 1.93 -15.60 -2.09
N LEU A 37 1.38 -15.20 -0.94
CA LEU A 37 1.48 -13.84 -0.45
C LEU A 37 2.78 -13.72 0.35
N PHE A 38 3.56 -12.71 0.02
CA PHE A 38 4.86 -12.45 0.63
C PHE A 38 4.89 -11.03 1.18
N ASN A 39 5.19 -10.87 2.48
CA ASN A 39 5.35 -9.54 3.07
C ASN A 39 6.75 -9.01 2.78
N GLY A 40 6.85 -8.11 1.80
CA GLY A 40 8.09 -7.42 1.47
C GLY A 40 8.38 -6.18 2.33
N ALA A 41 7.42 -5.70 3.12
CA ALA A 41 7.59 -4.47 3.89
C ALA A 41 8.46 -4.68 5.14
N PHE A 42 9.09 -3.60 5.60
CA PHE A 42 9.81 -3.53 6.88
C PHE A 42 9.35 -2.27 7.63
N GLY A 43 9.34 -2.31 8.97
CA GLY A 43 8.92 -1.19 9.80
C GLY A 43 9.80 0.04 9.62
N GLY A 44 9.21 1.24 9.70
CA GLY A 44 9.94 2.50 9.50
C GLY A 44 10.51 2.66 8.09
N LEU A 45 9.79 2.15 7.08
CA LEU A 45 10.03 2.47 5.67
C LEU A 45 8.95 3.42 5.18
N THR A 46 9.38 4.37 4.37
CA THR A 46 8.60 5.43 3.76
C THR A 46 8.57 5.25 2.25
N ILE A 47 7.69 5.97 1.56
CA ILE A 47 7.53 5.82 0.11
C ILE A 47 8.84 6.03 -0.67
N ASP A 48 9.68 6.97 -0.23
CA ASP A 48 10.96 7.33 -0.85
C ASP A 48 12.06 6.28 -0.64
N THR A 49 11.92 5.34 0.31
CA THR A 49 12.87 4.20 0.44
C THR A 49 12.72 3.18 -0.68
N TRP A 50 11.58 3.18 -1.35
CA TRP A 50 11.30 2.30 -2.49
C TRP A 50 11.62 2.95 -3.83
N ASP A 51 12.03 4.22 -3.86
CA ASP A 51 12.45 4.91 -5.08
C ASP A 51 13.96 4.66 -5.30
N PRO A 52 14.36 3.88 -6.32
CA PRO A 52 15.78 3.58 -6.54
C PRO A 52 16.47 4.64 -7.40
N THR A 53 15.80 5.74 -7.74
CA THR A 53 16.42 6.83 -8.49
C THR A 53 17.29 7.69 -7.57
N SER A 54 18.03 8.64 -8.15
CA SER A 54 18.87 9.58 -7.39
C SER A 54 18.10 10.47 -6.41
N ASN A 55 16.76 10.48 -6.46
CA ASN A 55 15.90 11.25 -5.57
C ASN A 55 15.32 10.41 -4.42
N GLY A 56 15.56 9.11 -4.41
CA GLY A 56 15.12 8.24 -3.33
C GLY A 56 16.02 8.28 -2.12
N TYR A 57 15.52 7.75 -1.01
CA TYR A 57 16.18 7.82 0.29
C TYR A 57 17.59 7.20 0.27
N PHE A 58 17.71 5.95 -0.19
CA PHE A 58 18.98 5.22 -0.18
C PHE A 58 19.97 5.64 -1.28
N ALA A 59 19.61 6.62 -2.12
CA ALA A 59 20.59 7.27 -2.99
C ALA A 59 21.56 8.16 -2.21
N THR A 60 21.19 8.59 -1.00
CA THR A 60 22.00 9.47 -0.14
C THR A 60 22.13 8.98 1.30
N HIS A 61 21.50 7.86 1.64
CA HIS A 61 21.56 7.24 2.97
C HIS A 61 22.06 5.81 2.90
N ASP A 62 22.80 5.39 3.91
CA ASP A 62 23.34 4.04 4.00
C ASP A 62 22.23 2.99 4.03
N CYS A 63 22.46 1.88 3.34
CA CYS A 63 21.53 0.77 3.34
C CYS A 63 21.51 0.08 4.72
N LYS A 64 20.41 0.26 5.47
CA LYS A 64 20.27 -0.31 6.83
C LYS A 64 20.15 -1.84 6.88
N PHE A 65 20.05 -2.49 5.73
CA PHE A 65 19.92 -3.95 5.61
C PHE A 65 21.22 -4.63 5.17
N ASP A 66 22.23 -3.85 4.79
CA ASP A 66 23.59 -4.34 4.65
C ASP A 66 24.41 -3.89 5.86
N ASN A 67 25.47 -4.64 6.16
CA ASN A 67 26.44 -4.29 7.20
C ASN A 67 27.66 -3.58 6.60
N THR A 68 27.57 -3.14 5.35
CA THR A 68 28.65 -2.54 4.60
C THR A 68 28.60 -1.02 4.62
N ASN A 69 27.54 -0.42 5.18
CA ASN A 69 27.30 1.03 5.23
C ASN A 69 27.47 1.64 3.83
N THR A 70 26.89 0.96 2.84
CA THR A 70 26.98 1.36 1.45
C THR A 70 25.71 2.07 1.01
N LEU A 71 25.87 3.12 0.20
CA LEU A 71 24.77 3.72 -0.53
C LEU A 71 24.30 2.72 -1.60
N ASP A 72 23.08 2.24 -1.45
CA ASP A 72 22.46 1.30 -2.40
C ASP A 72 21.02 1.76 -2.66
N PRO A 73 20.75 2.43 -3.80
CA PRO A 73 19.38 2.83 -4.16
C PRO A 73 18.41 1.66 -4.25
N GLU A 74 18.90 0.43 -4.43
CA GLU A 74 18.09 -0.79 -4.46
C GLU A 74 18.06 -1.54 -3.11
N CYS A 75 18.52 -0.93 -2.02
CA CYS A 75 18.64 -1.54 -0.69
C CYS A 75 17.40 -2.35 -0.27
N ASP A 76 16.21 -1.75 -0.38
CA ASP A 76 14.95 -2.41 -0.02
C ASP A 76 14.60 -3.57 -0.95
N TYR A 77 14.78 -3.39 -2.26
CA TYR A 77 14.54 -4.44 -3.24
C TYR A 77 15.50 -5.61 -3.05
N ASN A 78 16.77 -5.34 -2.75
CA ASN A 78 17.80 -6.34 -2.49
C ASN A 78 17.49 -7.17 -1.24
N ARG A 79 16.98 -6.53 -0.18
CA ARG A 79 16.42 -7.25 0.98
C ARG A 79 15.27 -8.16 0.57
N VAL A 80 14.27 -7.65 -0.16
CA VAL A 80 13.10 -8.44 -0.60
C VAL A 80 13.54 -9.64 -1.45
N ARG A 81 14.47 -9.46 -2.39
CA ARG A 81 15.05 -10.54 -3.19
C ARG A 81 15.67 -11.63 -2.33
N ASN A 82 16.50 -11.24 -1.35
CA ASN A 82 17.17 -12.19 -0.46
C ASN A 82 16.16 -12.99 0.37
N LEU A 83 15.10 -12.33 0.84
CA LEU A 83 14.02 -13.01 1.57
C LEU A 83 13.21 -13.94 0.67
N LEU A 84 12.89 -13.55 -0.56
CA LEU A 84 12.24 -14.44 -1.54
C LEU A 84 13.09 -15.69 -1.77
N ASN A 85 14.38 -15.52 -2.07
CA ASN A 85 15.32 -16.61 -2.32
C ASN A 85 15.43 -17.56 -1.12
N THR A 86 15.54 -17.00 0.09
CA THR A 86 15.60 -17.80 1.34
C THR A 86 14.33 -18.63 1.55
N ASN A 87 13.19 -18.16 1.05
CA ASN A 87 11.91 -18.86 1.11
C ASN A 87 11.65 -19.76 -0.12
N GLY A 88 12.64 -19.97 -0.99
CA GLY A 88 12.52 -20.83 -2.17
C GLY A 88 11.75 -20.21 -3.34
N TYR A 89 11.60 -18.89 -3.35
CA TYR A 89 10.97 -18.13 -4.43
C TYR A 89 11.97 -17.24 -5.16
N THR A 90 11.60 -16.79 -6.36
CA THR A 90 12.39 -15.88 -7.18
C THR A 90 11.59 -14.64 -7.54
N GLU A 91 12.27 -13.55 -7.85
CA GLU A 91 11.62 -12.31 -8.31
C GLU A 91 10.81 -12.50 -9.61
N LYS A 92 11.15 -13.51 -10.41
CA LYS A 92 10.38 -13.91 -11.60
C LYS A 92 9.00 -14.47 -11.27
N GLN A 93 8.73 -14.87 -10.03
CA GLN A 93 7.42 -15.39 -9.61
C GLN A 93 6.48 -14.28 -9.11
N VAL A 94 6.98 -13.04 -8.97
CA VAL A 94 6.16 -11.90 -8.56
C VAL A 94 5.26 -11.48 -9.73
N GLN A 95 3.94 -11.62 -9.55
CA GLN A 95 2.93 -11.23 -10.55
C GLN A 95 2.09 -10.03 -10.11
N ALA A 96 2.00 -9.78 -8.80
CA ALA A 96 1.22 -8.69 -8.24
C ALA A 96 1.94 -8.06 -7.04
N ILE A 97 1.78 -6.75 -6.88
CA ILE A 97 2.29 -6.00 -5.73
C ILE A 97 1.14 -5.26 -5.06
N PHE A 98 1.02 -5.39 -3.75
CA PHE A 98 0.19 -4.51 -2.91
C PHE A 98 1.12 -3.51 -2.25
N TYR A 99 1.11 -2.27 -2.73
CA TYR A 99 2.00 -1.22 -2.27
C TYR A 99 1.30 -0.37 -1.21
N LYS A 100 1.75 -0.48 0.04
CA LYS A 100 1.27 0.37 1.15
C LYS A 100 1.92 1.75 1.05
N VAL A 101 1.13 2.74 0.68
CA VAL A 101 1.53 4.14 0.62
C VAL A 101 1.60 4.68 2.04
N ALA A 102 2.81 4.79 2.58
CA ALA A 102 3.09 5.36 3.89
C ALA A 102 4.25 6.34 3.79
N ASN A 103 4.12 7.46 4.49
CA ASN A 103 5.19 8.43 4.65
C ASN A 103 5.12 9.04 6.05
N GLU A 104 6.24 9.55 6.52
CA GLU A 104 6.34 10.27 7.78
C GLU A 104 6.77 11.71 7.54
N PHE A 105 6.48 12.57 8.52
CA PHE A 105 6.93 13.95 8.54
C PHE A 105 6.64 14.75 7.25
N PRO A 106 5.40 14.78 6.74
CA PRO A 106 5.08 15.67 5.62
C PRO A 106 5.36 17.12 6.00
N GLN A 107 5.96 17.85 5.06
CA GLN A 107 6.43 19.20 5.27
C GLN A 107 5.44 20.27 4.86
N CYS A 108 4.54 20.03 3.89
CA CYS A 108 3.64 21.00 3.27
C CYS A 108 2.36 20.39 2.67
N ASP A 109 1.21 20.99 2.96
CA ASP A 109 -0.10 20.62 2.43
C ASP A 109 -0.37 21.23 1.04
N LEU A 110 -1.36 20.71 0.31
CA LEU A 110 -1.72 21.21 -1.03
C LEU A 110 -2.17 22.68 -1.03
N LYS A 111 -2.73 23.15 0.09
CA LYS A 111 -3.20 24.54 0.22
C LYS A 111 -2.08 25.53 0.52
N HIS A 112 -0.86 25.06 0.75
CA HIS A 112 0.24 25.89 1.23
C HIS A 112 -0.16 26.72 2.46
N THR A 113 -0.90 26.11 3.39
CA THR A 113 -1.47 26.79 4.54
C THR A 113 -0.36 27.21 5.50
N ALA A 114 -0.37 28.48 5.93
CA ALA A 114 0.58 28.96 6.94
C ALA A 114 0.49 28.09 8.21
N GLY A 115 1.63 27.56 8.66
CA GLY A 115 1.72 26.62 9.79
C GLY A 115 1.66 25.14 9.41
N PHE A 116 1.31 24.81 8.17
CA PHE A 116 1.36 23.45 7.62
C PHE A 116 2.47 23.27 6.57
N CYS A 117 3.15 24.36 6.17
CA CYS A 117 4.32 24.29 5.32
C CYS A 117 5.57 24.75 6.05
N SER A 118 6.61 23.91 6.06
CA SER A 118 7.96 24.32 6.44
C SER A 118 8.45 25.42 5.52
N SER A 119 9.23 26.37 6.03
CA SER A 119 9.82 27.44 5.21
C SER A 119 10.79 26.93 4.14
N GLN A 120 11.23 25.67 4.25
CA GLN A 120 12.09 25.01 3.28
C GLN A 120 11.31 24.20 2.24
N ALA A 121 10.00 23.98 2.46
CA ALA A 121 9.19 23.21 1.53
C ALA A 121 8.95 24.00 0.24
N THR A 122 9.47 23.48 -0.86
CA THR A 122 9.30 24.06 -2.21
C THR A 122 8.14 23.44 -2.98
N LEU A 123 7.61 22.31 -2.50
CA LEU A 123 6.56 21.53 -3.13
C LEU A 123 5.68 20.88 -2.05
N ALA A 124 4.36 20.83 -2.25
CA ALA A 124 3.45 20.10 -1.38
C ALA A 124 3.75 18.59 -1.42
N ASP A 125 3.65 17.89 -0.28
CA ASP A 125 4.03 16.48 -0.20
C ASP A 125 3.16 15.57 -1.06
N ALA A 126 1.91 15.96 -1.34
CA ALA A 126 1.07 15.20 -2.25
C ALA A 126 1.68 15.13 -3.67
N TYR A 127 2.36 16.18 -4.13
CA TYR A 127 3.08 16.13 -5.40
C TYR A 127 4.38 15.33 -5.29
N LEU A 128 5.06 15.35 -4.14
CA LEU A 128 6.22 14.47 -3.89
C LEU A 128 5.81 12.99 -3.93
N VAL A 129 4.70 12.63 -3.29
CA VAL A 129 4.13 11.27 -3.35
C VAL A 129 3.87 10.86 -4.79
N GLU A 130 3.25 11.72 -5.59
CA GLU A 130 2.99 11.44 -7.00
C GLU A 130 4.28 11.22 -7.81
N GLN A 131 5.32 12.01 -7.54
CA GLN A 131 6.64 11.79 -8.14
C GLN A 131 7.25 10.44 -7.74
N TYR A 132 7.22 10.09 -6.45
CA TYR A 132 7.72 8.80 -5.97
C TYR A 132 6.96 7.64 -6.60
N LEU A 133 5.63 7.66 -6.59
CA LEU A 133 4.78 6.65 -7.23
C LEU A 133 5.17 6.47 -8.69
N GLY A 134 5.33 7.58 -9.41
CA GLY A 134 5.68 7.54 -10.82
C GLY A 134 7.07 6.93 -11.10
N ARG A 135 8.08 7.30 -10.30
CA ARG A 135 9.44 6.76 -10.42
C ARG A 135 9.49 5.27 -10.06
N ILE A 136 8.81 4.88 -8.98
CA ILE A 136 8.68 3.49 -8.55
C ILE A 136 8.03 2.65 -9.64
N LEU A 137 6.88 3.07 -10.18
CA LEU A 137 6.16 2.33 -11.21
C LEU A 137 6.99 2.13 -12.48
N ARG A 138 7.67 3.18 -12.95
CA ARG A 138 8.59 3.06 -14.10
C ARG A 138 9.76 2.13 -13.82
N TYR A 139 10.33 2.19 -12.62
CA TYR A 139 11.38 1.27 -12.21
C TYR A 139 10.90 -0.19 -12.22
N LEU A 140 9.70 -0.46 -11.69
CA LEU A 140 9.13 -1.81 -11.69
C LEU A 140 8.93 -2.36 -13.12
N GLN A 141 8.61 -1.48 -14.09
CA GLN A 141 8.42 -1.86 -15.49
C GLN A 141 9.73 -1.98 -16.28
N LYS A 142 10.64 -1.01 -16.13
CA LYS A 142 11.79 -0.82 -17.03
C LYS A 142 13.15 -0.97 -16.36
N GLY A 143 13.19 -1.05 -15.04
CA GLY A 143 14.43 -0.85 -14.29
C GLY A 143 14.95 0.59 -14.42
N LEU A 144 16.26 0.77 -14.29
CA LEU A 144 16.97 2.02 -14.54
C LEU A 144 17.98 1.80 -15.68
N PRO A 145 17.54 1.75 -16.96
CA PRO A 145 18.44 1.45 -18.08
C PRO A 145 19.52 2.52 -18.29
N ASN A 146 19.29 3.74 -17.79
CA ASN A 146 20.19 4.87 -17.92
C ASN A 146 21.05 5.12 -16.67
N SER A 147 20.95 4.30 -15.61
CA SER A 147 21.87 4.37 -14.47
C SER A 147 23.23 3.78 -14.83
N ASN A 148 24.25 4.05 -14.02
CA ASN A 148 25.57 3.43 -14.14
C ASN A 148 25.93 2.70 -12.84
N PRO A 149 25.93 1.35 -12.82
CA PRO A 149 25.56 0.46 -13.92
C PRO A 149 24.05 0.49 -14.23
N PRO A 150 23.62 0.08 -15.44
CA PRO A 150 22.20 -0.07 -15.76
C PRO A 150 21.54 -1.12 -14.86
N VAL A 151 20.36 -0.81 -14.34
CA VAL A 151 19.55 -1.74 -13.55
C VAL A 151 18.45 -2.33 -14.44
N PRO A 152 18.36 -3.66 -14.61
CA PRO A 152 17.31 -4.28 -15.42
C PRO A 152 15.95 -4.22 -14.73
N GLN A 153 14.88 -4.57 -15.46
CA GLN A 153 13.56 -4.77 -14.87
C GLN A 153 13.63 -5.80 -13.73
N ARG A 154 13.11 -5.42 -12.56
CA ARG A 154 13.20 -6.23 -11.34
C ARG A 154 12.27 -7.45 -11.37
N TYR A 155 10.98 -7.21 -11.64
CA TYR A 155 9.95 -8.25 -11.64
C TYR A 155 9.43 -8.48 -13.06
N THR A 156 10.11 -9.34 -13.82
CA THR A 156 9.84 -9.56 -15.25
C THR A 156 8.44 -10.07 -15.59
N ASN A 157 7.73 -10.65 -14.61
CA ASN A 157 6.37 -11.17 -14.76
C ASN A 157 5.34 -10.36 -13.97
N LEU A 158 5.68 -9.15 -13.52
CA LEU A 158 4.74 -8.27 -12.84
C LEU A 158 3.63 -7.85 -13.80
N GLN A 159 2.39 -8.08 -13.39
CA GLN A 159 1.20 -7.75 -14.17
C GLN A 159 0.45 -6.55 -13.57
N GLN A 160 0.41 -6.47 -12.24
CA GLN A 160 -0.46 -5.51 -11.54
C GLN A 160 0.15 -4.95 -10.26
N VAL A 161 -0.09 -3.66 -10.00
CA VAL A 161 0.25 -2.98 -8.75
C VAL A 161 -0.99 -2.34 -8.15
N PHE A 162 -1.27 -2.62 -6.88
CA PHE A 162 -2.37 -2.03 -6.14
C PHE A 162 -1.85 -1.07 -5.08
N PHE A 163 -2.21 0.21 -5.16
CA PHE A 163 -1.89 1.18 -4.12
C PHE A 163 -2.93 1.13 -3.00
N THR A 164 -2.50 0.78 -1.80
CA THR A 164 -3.33 0.84 -0.60
C THR A 164 -2.81 1.94 0.32
N SER A 165 -3.70 2.72 0.91
CA SER A 165 -3.28 3.73 1.90
C SER A 165 -2.70 3.05 3.15
N ARG A 166 -1.90 3.80 3.91
CA ARG A 166 -1.35 3.36 5.19
C ARG A 166 -2.49 2.83 6.07
N ILE A 167 -2.27 1.65 6.64
CA ILE A 167 -3.18 1.04 7.61
C ILE A 167 -3.46 1.99 8.78
N TYR A 168 -4.64 1.90 9.38
CA TYR A 168 -4.99 2.78 10.49
C TYR A 168 -4.03 2.60 11.66
N GLY A 169 -3.37 3.69 12.08
CA GLY A 169 -2.53 3.74 13.28
C GLY A 169 -2.98 4.79 14.29
N GLY A 170 -4.24 5.23 14.21
CA GLY A 170 -4.76 6.39 14.94
C GLY A 170 -4.97 7.62 14.04
N TYR A 171 -5.76 8.59 14.52
CA TYR A 171 -5.76 9.93 13.95
C TYR A 171 -4.44 10.62 14.31
N ALA A 172 -3.52 10.63 13.35
CA ALA A 172 -2.27 11.36 13.45
C ALA A 172 -2.56 12.87 13.27
N VAL A 173 -2.50 13.62 14.37
CA VAL A 173 -2.60 15.10 14.32
C VAL A 173 -1.19 15.65 14.28
N ARG A 174 -0.88 16.41 13.23
CA ARG A 174 0.40 17.10 13.14
C ARG A 174 0.47 18.19 14.21
N PRO A 175 1.52 18.23 15.07
CA PRO A 175 1.75 19.37 15.95
C PRO A 175 2.11 20.62 15.11
N PRO A 176 1.72 21.84 15.52
CA PRO A 176 2.12 23.05 14.80
C PRO A 176 3.64 23.17 14.67
N ILE A 177 4.13 23.62 13.51
CA ILE A 177 5.55 23.97 13.30
C ILE A 177 5.88 25.16 14.22
N GLN A 178 6.76 24.96 15.19
CA GLN A 178 7.19 26.02 16.12
C GLN A 178 8.49 26.69 15.63
N THR A 179 9.36 25.93 14.95
CA THR A 179 10.58 26.43 14.34
C THR A 179 10.78 25.90 12.90
N PRO A 180 11.52 26.62 12.04
CA PRO A 180 11.86 26.18 10.68
C PRO A 180 12.56 24.82 10.56
N ASN A 181 13.13 24.31 11.66
CA ASN A 181 13.88 23.05 11.71
C ASN A 181 13.13 21.93 12.44
N ASP A 182 11.90 22.18 12.89
CA ASP A 182 11.12 21.16 13.59
C ASP A 182 10.74 20.04 12.61
N GLN A 183 11.16 18.81 12.90
CA GLN A 183 10.52 17.62 12.35
C GLN A 183 9.20 17.39 13.09
N VAL A 184 8.23 18.27 12.84
CA VAL A 184 6.86 18.10 13.34
C VAL A 184 6.06 17.32 12.33
N GLY A 185 5.90 16.03 12.62
CA GLY A 185 4.96 15.19 11.91
C GLY A 185 4.71 13.90 12.66
N CYS A 186 3.55 13.33 12.39
CA CYS A 186 3.25 11.95 12.72
C CYS A 186 3.36 11.14 11.41
N GLN A 187 3.20 9.81 11.48
CA GLN A 187 3.07 9.03 10.26
C GLN A 187 1.72 9.31 9.60
N SER A 188 1.73 9.76 8.34
CA SER A 188 0.54 10.09 7.56
C SER A 188 -0.53 10.93 8.30
N PRO A 189 -0.24 12.15 8.77
CA PRO A 189 -1.20 13.01 9.46
C PRO A 189 -2.23 13.61 8.49
N GLU A 190 -3.36 14.11 9.00
CA GLU A 190 -4.25 14.96 8.19
C GLU A 190 -3.70 16.40 8.10
N PRO A 191 -3.87 17.10 6.95
CA PRO A 191 -4.61 16.70 5.74
C PRO A 191 -3.80 15.81 4.78
N TYR A 192 -2.51 15.57 5.05
CA TYR A 192 -1.64 14.84 4.14
C TYR A 192 -2.19 13.45 3.76
N ALA A 193 -2.74 12.69 4.72
CA ALA A 193 -3.34 11.38 4.45
C ALA A 193 -4.48 11.48 3.41
N TYR A 194 -5.41 12.41 3.59
CA TYR A 194 -6.44 12.71 2.60
C TYR A 194 -5.83 13.12 1.25
N GLU A 195 -4.79 13.95 1.26
CA GLU A 195 -4.19 14.48 0.05
C GLU A 195 -3.42 13.43 -0.77
N THR A 196 -2.90 12.36 -0.15
CA THR A 196 -2.31 11.22 -0.89
C THR A 196 -3.29 10.56 -1.85
N GLY A 197 -4.60 10.60 -1.54
CA GLY A 197 -5.65 10.10 -2.44
C GLY A 197 -5.67 10.85 -3.77
N PHE A 198 -5.40 12.16 -3.77
CA PHE A 198 -5.30 12.93 -5.01
C PHE A 198 -4.05 12.55 -5.82
N SER A 199 -2.93 12.24 -5.17
CA SER A 199 -1.72 11.78 -5.85
C SER A 199 -1.98 10.48 -6.61
N ILE A 200 -2.64 9.51 -5.98
CA ILE A 200 -3.03 8.24 -6.61
C ILE A 200 -4.03 8.48 -7.73
N GLN A 201 -5.03 9.35 -7.52
CA GLN A 201 -6.02 9.70 -8.54
C GLN A 201 -5.36 10.30 -9.79
N ARG A 202 -4.44 11.27 -9.61
CA ARG A 202 -3.75 11.91 -10.74
C ARG A 202 -2.81 10.96 -11.47
N ALA A 203 -2.05 10.12 -10.75
CA ALA A 203 -1.24 9.08 -11.37
C ALA A 203 -2.12 8.10 -12.19
N THR A 204 -3.24 7.64 -11.62
CA THR A 204 -4.19 6.75 -12.33
C THR A 204 -4.75 7.43 -13.57
N ARG A 205 -5.04 8.73 -13.48
CA ARG A 205 -5.49 9.51 -14.64
C ARG A 205 -4.40 9.62 -15.72
N ALA A 206 -3.14 9.83 -15.34
CA ALA A 206 -2.02 9.85 -16.27
C ALA A 206 -1.85 8.52 -17.03
N GLN A 207 -2.06 7.39 -16.35
CA GLN A 207 -2.11 6.06 -16.98
C GLN A 207 -3.26 5.95 -17.98
N ILE A 208 -4.49 6.32 -17.58
CA ILE A 208 -5.69 6.23 -18.43
C ILE A 208 -5.57 7.11 -19.68
N ASP A 209 -5.15 8.35 -19.49
CA ASP A 209 -5.03 9.32 -20.59
C ASP A 209 -3.80 9.04 -21.46
N SER A 210 -2.90 8.14 -21.02
CA SER A 210 -1.63 7.84 -21.69
C SER A 210 -0.78 9.09 -21.90
N THR A 211 -0.82 10.01 -20.93
CA THR A 211 -0.08 11.27 -20.96
C THR A 211 0.93 11.31 -19.83
N ALA A 212 2.08 11.95 -20.07
CA ALA A 212 3.02 12.24 -19.00
C ALA A 212 2.49 13.39 -18.15
N ASP A 213 2.29 13.13 -16.85
CA ASP A 213 2.02 14.18 -15.88
C ASP A 213 3.34 14.85 -15.42
N ILE A 214 3.26 16.11 -15.02
CA ILE A 214 4.44 16.91 -14.62
C ILE A 214 5.14 16.37 -13.36
N TYR A 215 4.41 15.67 -12.50
CA TYR A 215 4.91 15.05 -11.27
C TYR A 215 5.12 13.55 -11.48
N SER A 216 4.09 12.83 -11.92
CA SER A 216 4.18 11.38 -12.01
C SER A 216 5.04 10.94 -13.18
N GLY A 217 5.22 11.75 -14.23
CA GLY A 217 5.88 11.39 -15.48
C GLY A 217 5.03 10.45 -16.35
N ALA A 218 5.66 9.82 -17.34
CA ALA A 218 4.99 8.87 -18.23
C ALA A 218 4.60 7.59 -17.47
N LEU A 219 3.31 7.24 -17.54
CA LEU A 219 2.70 6.07 -16.88
C LEU A 219 1.78 5.28 -17.81
N HIS A 220 1.98 5.40 -19.13
CA HIS A 220 1.20 4.65 -20.11
C HIS A 220 1.33 3.13 -19.89
N PHE A 221 0.20 2.44 -20.02
CA PHE A 221 0.12 0.99 -20.01
C PHE A 221 -0.53 0.48 -21.31
N ASP A 222 0.16 -0.41 -22.02
CA ASP A 222 -0.34 -1.10 -23.21
C ASP A 222 -0.72 -2.53 -22.84
N PRO A 223 -2.03 -2.88 -22.81
CA PRO A 223 -2.49 -4.22 -22.47
C PRO A 223 -2.04 -5.29 -23.49
N ASN A 224 -1.58 -4.90 -24.68
CA ASN A 224 -1.11 -5.82 -25.72
C ASN A 224 0.41 -5.97 -25.74
N SER A 225 1.15 -5.11 -25.01
CA SER A 225 2.61 -5.14 -25.00
C SER A 225 3.16 -4.49 -23.72
N ALA A 226 3.49 -5.33 -22.74
CA ALA A 226 4.18 -4.88 -21.53
C ALA A 226 5.50 -4.15 -21.88
N GLN A 227 6.22 -4.59 -22.92
CA GLN A 227 7.49 -3.97 -23.33
C GLN A 227 7.31 -2.53 -23.84
N ASN A 228 6.12 -2.17 -24.36
CA ASN A 228 5.80 -0.81 -24.80
C ASN A 228 5.24 0.08 -23.67
N SER A 229 4.96 -0.49 -22.50
CA SER A 229 4.41 0.23 -21.36
C SER A 229 5.50 1.00 -20.62
N ASP A 230 5.17 2.17 -20.07
CA ASP A 230 6.05 2.96 -19.20
C ASP A 230 6.02 2.47 -17.75
N ALA A 231 4.87 1.96 -17.32
CA ALA A 231 4.60 1.43 -15.98
C ALA A 231 3.86 0.08 -16.10
N PRO A 232 3.86 -0.78 -15.06
CA PRO A 232 2.91 -1.88 -15.00
C PRO A 232 1.48 -1.32 -14.90
N TRP A 233 0.47 -2.13 -15.20
CA TRP A 233 -0.89 -1.73 -14.86
C TRP A 233 -1.00 -1.51 -13.35
N PHE A 234 -1.57 -0.38 -12.95
CA PHE A 234 -1.83 -0.11 -11.54
C PHE A 234 -3.20 0.51 -11.31
N ASP A 235 -3.69 0.32 -10.09
CA ASP A 235 -4.94 0.93 -9.63
C ASP A 235 -4.95 1.10 -8.09
N TRP A 236 -5.99 1.73 -7.57
CA TRP A 236 -6.30 1.75 -6.15
C TRP A 236 -6.64 0.34 -5.66
N GLY A 237 -5.94 -0.06 -4.60
CA GLY A 237 -6.12 -1.31 -3.89
C GLY A 237 -7.07 -1.19 -2.70
N PRO A 238 -7.58 -2.32 -2.19
CA PRO A 238 -8.42 -2.31 -1.00
C PRO A 238 -7.67 -1.75 0.21
N TYR A 239 -8.39 -1.06 1.10
CA TYR A 239 -7.81 -0.59 2.36
C TYR A 239 -7.51 -1.78 3.27
N LEU A 240 -6.22 -2.00 3.56
CA LEU A 240 -5.77 -3.14 4.37
C LEU A 240 -5.89 -2.79 5.87
N TRP A 241 -7.11 -2.67 6.37
CA TRP A 241 -7.43 -2.19 7.72
C TRP A 241 -6.95 -3.13 8.86
N ALA A 242 -6.45 -2.57 9.97
CA ALA A 242 -6.43 -3.22 11.30
C ALA A 242 -6.12 -2.22 12.44
N ASN A 243 -7.12 -1.80 13.22
CA ASN A 243 -6.91 -1.40 14.63
C ASN A 243 -7.94 -2.02 15.58
N SER A 244 -8.40 -3.23 15.24
CA SER A 244 -9.20 -4.10 16.11
C SER A 244 -10.16 -3.29 17.02
N VAL A 245 -10.23 -3.63 18.31
CA VAL A 245 -11.18 -3.08 19.31
C VAL A 245 -10.85 -1.70 19.88
N ASN A 246 -9.72 -1.09 19.53
CA ASN A 246 -9.31 0.14 20.18
C ASN A 246 -10.11 1.33 19.63
N ALA A 247 -10.95 1.92 20.48
CA ALA A 247 -11.77 3.08 20.13
C ALA A 247 -10.89 4.31 19.83
N SER A 248 -11.20 5.02 18.75
CA SER A 248 -10.72 6.38 18.50
C SER A 248 -11.19 7.34 19.60
N SER A 249 -10.61 8.54 19.67
CA SER A 249 -11.05 9.62 20.56
C SER A 249 -12.51 10.04 20.37
N ASN A 250 -13.10 9.74 19.21
CA ASN A 250 -14.52 9.97 18.91
C ASN A 250 -15.42 8.80 19.33
N GLY A 251 -14.89 7.80 20.04
CA GLY A 251 -15.63 6.61 20.47
C GLY A 251 -15.85 5.57 19.37
N LEU A 252 -15.35 5.79 18.14
CA LEU A 252 -15.46 4.80 17.06
C LEU A 252 -14.48 3.66 17.32
N ASN A 253 -14.99 2.47 17.59
CA ASN A 253 -14.26 1.21 17.69
C ASN A 253 -14.74 0.24 16.60
N TYR A 254 -13.91 -0.75 16.29
CA TYR A 254 -14.31 -1.83 15.40
C TYR A 254 -14.24 -3.15 16.15
N CYS A 255 -15.33 -3.90 16.14
CA CYS A 255 -15.41 -5.16 16.87
C CYS A 255 -15.17 -6.32 15.91
N ASP A 256 -14.13 -7.11 16.17
CA ASP A 256 -14.03 -8.44 15.57
C ASP A 256 -14.90 -9.44 16.35
N HIS A 257 -15.05 -10.66 15.83
CA HIS A 257 -15.91 -11.68 16.45
C HIS A 257 -15.39 -12.18 17.82
N GLY A 258 -14.09 -12.02 18.11
CA GLY A 258 -13.46 -12.44 19.38
C GLY A 258 -13.41 -11.35 20.44
N SER A 259 -13.93 -10.16 20.11
CA SER A 259 -13.82 -8.96 20.93
C SER A 259 -14.74 -9.02 22.15
N THR A 260 -14.15 -9.14 23.35
CA THR A 260 -14.86 -9.11 24.65
C THR A 260 -14.93 -7.71 25.26
N ALA A 261 -14.47 -6.69 24.54
CA ALA A 261 -14.52 -5.30 25.00
C ALA A 261 -15.97 -4.89 25.30
N PRO A 262 -16.24 -4.16 26.40
CA PRO A 262 -17.58 -3.68 26.73
C PRO A 262 -18.25 -2.87 25.61
N SER A 263 -17.46 -2.18 24.79
CA SER A 263 -17.88 -1.45 23.58
C SER A 263 -18.24 -2.34 22.38
N CYS A 264 -18.05 -3.66 22.51
CA CYS A 264 -18.35 -4.70 21.53
C CYS A 264 -19.45 -5.66 22.00
N LEU A 265 -20.13 -5.34 23.11
CA LEU A 265 -21.27 -6.09 23.61
C LEU A 265 -22.53 -5.73 22.83
N GLY A 266 -22.68 -6.38 21.68
CA GLY A 266 -23.82 -6.29 20.76
C GLY A 266 -23.70 -7.41 19.73
N ASN A 267 -24.82 -7.79 19.07
CA ASN A 267 -24.93 -8.99 18.21
C ASN A 267 -23.61 -9.38 17.53
N GLY A 268 -23.04 -10.50 17.98
CA GLY A 268 -21.71 -10.93 17.56
C GLY A 268 -21.60 -11.05 16.04
N GLY A 269 -20.74 -10.24 15.43
CA GLY A 269 -20.33 -10.41 14.05
C GLY A 269 -20.85 -9.40 13.02
N ASP A 270 -21.51 -8.30 13.41
CA ASP A 270 -21.91 -7.25 12.46
C ASP A 270 -21.64 -5.82 12.96
N VAL A 271 -20.71 -5.08 12.31
CA VAL A 271 -20.67 -3.60 12.40
C VAL A 271 -21.74 -2.95 11.51
N ARG A 272 -22.54 -3.74 10.78
CA ARG A 272 -23.90 -3.33 10.42
C ARG A 272 -24.85 -3.76 11.54
N TYR A 273 -24.71 -3.11 12.68
CA TYR A 273 -25.89 -2.87 13.49
C TYR A 273 -26.03 -1.38 13.82
N GLY A 274 -25.98 -0.57 12.75
CA GLY A 274 -26.84 0.59 12.64
C GLY A 274 -28.07 0.15 11.86
N ASP A 275 -29.17 -0.12 12.55
CA ASP A 275 -30.48 -0.04 11.94
C ASP A 275 -30.60 1.41 11.39
N PRO A 276 -30.88 1.63 10.10
CA PRO A 276 -31.06 2.97 9.55
C PRO A 276 -32.22 3.76 10.22
N LEU A 277 -33.01 3.10 11.07
CA LEU A 277 -34.04 3.71 11.92
C LEU A 277 -33.60 3.95 13.39
N ALA A 278 -32.40 3.50 13.78
CA ALA A 278 -31.85 3.68 15.12
C ALA A 278 -30.78 4.79 15.13
N PRO A 279 -31.06 5.97 15.72
CA PRO A 279 -30.26 7.19 15.55
C PRO A 279 -28.88 7.20 16.24
N ASN A 280 -28.51 6.13 16.95
CA ASN A 280 -27.38 6.15 17.90
C ASN A 280 -26.21 5.23 17.51
N TYR A 281 -26.24 4.58 16.34
CA TYR A 281 -25.20 3.63 15.92
C TYR A 281 -24.62 4.00 14.54
N TRP A 282 -23.34 4.35 14.52
CA TRP A 282 -22.66 4.91 13.35
C TRP A 282 -21.58 3.93 12.86
N GLY A 283 -21.88 3.17 11.81
CA GLY A 283 -20.86 2.52 10.98
C GLY A 283 -20.46 3.43 9.81
N ASP A 284 -19.21 3.38 9.37
CA ASP A 284 -18.69 4.30 8.33
C ASP A 284 -18.96 3.85 6.88
N HIS A 285 -19.68 2.74 6.67
CA HIS A 285 -19.99 2.14 5.36
C HIS A 285 -18.79 1.74 4.50
N VAL A 286 -17.56 1.85 5.01
CA VAL A 286 -16.32 1.63 4.24
C VAL A 286 -15.57 0.40 4.74
N HIS A 287 -15.57 0.13 6.05
CA HIS A 287 -14.75 -0.94 6.62
C HIS A 287 -15.53 -2.25 6.85
N PRO A 288 -15.19 -3.37 6.15
CA PRO A 288 -15.90 -4.64 6.29
C PRO A 288 -15.50 -5.37 7.58
N THR A 289 -16.47 -5.92 8.34
CA THR A 289 -16.27 -6.82 9.51
C THR A 289 -15.31 -7.98 9.23
N TYR A 290 -14.77 -8.67 10.25
CA TYR A 290 -14.04 -9.93 10.04
C TYR A 290 -14.85 -10.95 9.20
N ASN A 291 -16.16 -11.08 9.47
CA ASN A 291 -17.06 -11.94 8.69
C ASN A 291 -17.32 -11.43 7.26
N ALA A 292 -17.29 -10.13 7.03
CA ALA A 292 -17.40 -9.55 5.70
C ALA A 292 -16.08 -9.66 4.94
N GLN A 293 -14.95 -9.51 5.61
CA GLN A 293 -13.62 -9.81 5.07
C GLN A 293 -13.54 -11.26 4.65
N SER A 294 -13.98 -12.21 5.49
CA SER A 294 -14.01 -13.63 5.13
C SER A 294 -14.95 -13.96 3.96
N LYS A 295 -15.92 -13.09 3.63
CA LYS A 295 -16.75 -13.15 2.42
C LYS A 295 -16.10 -12.51 1.20
N ILE A 296 -15.39 -11.39 1.37
CA ILE A 296 -14.71 -10.65 0.28
C ILE A 296 -13.40 -11.35 -0.11
N THR A 297 -12.70 -11.97 0.83
CA THR A 297 -11.43 -12.67 0.56
C THR A 297 -11.57 -13.77 -0.49
N PRO A 298 -12.59 -14.65 -0.46
CA PRO A 298 -12.88 -15.58 -1.56
C PRO A 298 -13.16 -14.90 -2.90
N VAL A 299 -13.78 -13.72 -2.91
CA VAL A 299 -14.06 -12.93 -4.13
C VAL A 299 -12.75 -12.40 -4.72
N LEU A 300 -11.91 -11.76 -3.89
CA LEU A 300 -10.57 -11.30 -4.30
C LEU A 300 -9.71 -12.46 -4.79
N ARG A 301 -9.72 -13.60 -4.09
CA ARG A 301 -9.05 -14.81 -4.57
C ARG A 301 -9.59 -15.24 -5.93
N ASN A 302 -10.90 -15.37 -6.08
CA ASN A 302 -11.50 -15.84 -7.32
C ASN A 302 -11.19 -14.86 -8.47
N PHE A 303 -11.11 -13.56 -8.19
CA PHE A 303 -10.63 -12.53 -9.12
C PHE A 303 -9.19 -12.81 -9.55
N LEU A 304 -8.26 -12.92 -8.59
CA LEU A 304 -6.84 -13.20 -8.84
C LEU A 304 -6.61 -14.53 -9.58
N LEU A 305 -7.50 -15.52 -9.38
CA LEU A 305 -7.43 -16.81 -10.04
C LEU A 305 -8.19 -16.86 -11.39
N GLY A 306 -8.88 -15.79 -11.79
CA GLY A 306 -9.75 -15.79 -12.99
C GLY A 306 -10.93 -16.77 -12.91
N THR A 307 -11.42 -17.06 -11.70
CA THR A 307 -12.45 -18.07 -11.40
C THR A 307 -13.75 -17.49 -10.81
N LEU A 308 -13.98 -16.17 -10.94
CA LEU A 308 -15.25 -15.55 -10.56
C LEU A 308 -16.40 -16.14 -11.38
N ILE A 309 -17.50 -16.53 -10.70
CA ILE A 309 -18.69 -17.12 -11.33
C ILE A 309 -19.72 -16.01 -11.60
N GLY A 310 -20.20 -15.88 -12.84
CA GLY A 310 -21.31 -15.01 -13.24
C GLY A 310 -21.01 -14.12 -14.46
N PRO A 311 -22.03 -13.62 -15.20
CA PRO A 311 -21.83 -12.63 -16.26
C PRO A 311 -21.43 -11.29 -15.64
N GLN A 312 -20.13 -11.07 -15.61
CA GLN A 312 -19.54 -9.86 -15.04
C GLN A 312 -19.47 -8.78 -16.14
N SER A 313 -20.57 -8.14 -16.52
CA SER A 313 -20.54 -7.12 -17.59
C SER A 313 -19.55 -5.97 -17.34
N TYR A 314 -19.17 -5.73 -16.07
CA TYR A 314 -18.18 -4.71 -15.67
C TYR A 314 -16.76 -5.26 -15.45
N ILE A 315 -16.58 -6.55 -15.13
CA ILE A 315 -15.27 -7.19 -14.80
C ILE A 315 -14.80 -8.14 -15.92
N SER A 316 -15.67 -8.54 -16.85
CA SER A 316 -15.32 -9.42 -17.97
C SER A 316 -14.23 -8.82 -18.86
N ASN A 317 -14.17 -7.49 -18.94
CA ASN A 317 -13.11 -6.79 -19.66
C ASN A 317 -11.80 -6.71 -18.85
N TRP A 318 -11.85 -6.84 -17.52
CA TRP A 318 -10.66 -6.84 -16.66
C TRP A 318 -9.95 -8.21 -16.64
N VAL A 319 -10.73 -9.30 -16.60
CA VAL A 319 -10.20 -10.68 -16.49
C VAL A 319 -9.70 -11.23 -17.83
N THR A 320 -10.08 -10.61 -18.96
CA THR A 320 -9.48 -10.94 -20.27
C THR A 320 -8.01 -10.56 -20.37
N TRP A 321 -7.50 -9.67 -19.51
CA TRP A 321 -6.12 -9.17 -19.56
C TRP A 321 -5.11 -10.02 -18.75
N ALA A 322 -5.60 -10.95 -17.91
CA ALA A 322 -4.77 -11.82 -17.07
C ALA A 322 -4.63 -13.25 -17.61
N LYS A 323 -5.04 -13.50 -18.86
CA LYS A 323 -4.78 -14.80 -19.51
C LYS A 323 -3.42 -14.75 -20.23
N PRO A 324 -2.56 -15.76 -20.03
CA PRO A 324 -1.25 -15.82 -20.67
C PRO A 324 -1.32 -15.89 -22.20
#